data_AF-A0A520H336-F1
#
_entry.id   AF-A0A520H336-F1
#
_cell.length_a   1.000
_cell.length_b   1.000
_cell.length_c   1.000
_cell.angle_alpha   90.00
_cell.angle_beta   90.00
_cell.angle_gamma   90.00
#
_symmetry.space_group_name_H-M   'P 1'
#
loop_
_entity.id
_entity.type
_entity.pdbx_description
1 polymer ?
#
loop_
_entity_poly.entity_id
_entity_poly.type
_entity_poly.pdbx_seq_one_letter_code
_entity_poly.pdbx_strand_id
1 'polypeptide(L)' 'MTASLASERPAFSAKSLLMAAMVRDAVVKESPQGPYANIIAVRRADKDKPWARQLVKAYQSPEVKAFIETKFKGALVPAF' A
#
# COMPACT_ATOMS: atom_id res chain seq x y z
N MET A 1 2.11 -32.68 15.62
CA MET A 1 2.92 -31.47 15.36
C MET A 1 1.98 -30.29 15.18
N THR A 2 1.61 -29.65 16.28
CA THR A 2 0.81 -28.42 16.28
C THR A 2 1.75 -27.24 16.05
N ALA A 3 1.66 -26.61 14.88
CA ALA A 3 2.31 -25.33 14.65
C ALA A 3 1.60 -24.30 15.53
N SER A 4 2.25 -23.95 16.63
CA SER A 4 1.86 -22.84 17.50
C SER A 4 1.80 -21.58 16.66
N LEU A 5 0.58 -21.12 16.38
CA LEU A 5 0.29 -19.81 15.83
C LEU A 5 0.88 -18.79 16.79
N ALA A 6 2.03 -18.25 16.42
CA ALA A 6 2.59 -17.07 17.06
C ALA A 6 1.57 -15.95 16.91
N SER A 7 0.79 -15.76 17.97
CA SER A 7 0.10 -14.53 18.34
C SER A 7 0.88 -13.32 17.81
N GLU A 8 0.36 -12.72 16.74
CA GLU A 8 0.88 -11.46 16.22
C GLU A 8 0.73 -10.42 17.33
N ARG A 9 1.87 -10.00 17.86
CA ARG A 9 2.00 -9.12 19.02
C ARG A 9 1.12 -7.84 18.85
N PRO A 10 0.55 -7.30 19.95
CA PRO A 10 -0.35 -6.14 19.95
C PRO A 10 0.22 -4.83 19.34
N ALA A 11 1.51 -4.82 18.98
CA ALA A 11 2.19 -3.70 18.34
C ALA A 11 1.60 -3.31 16.97
N PHE A 12 0.98 -4.23 16.23
CA PHE A 12 0.41 -3.92 14.91
C PHE A 12 -0.86 -3.05 15.00
N SER A 13 -1.69 -3.27 16.02
CA SER A 13 -2.94 -2.53 16.23
C SER A 13 -2.68 -1.09 16.70
N ALA A 14 -1.74 -0.89 17.63
CA ALA A 14 -1.36 0.45 18.07
C ALA A 14 -0.79 1.31 16.92
N LYS A 15 0.01 0.71 16.03
CA LYS A 15 0.60 1.42 14.88
C LYS A 15 -0.43 1.75 13.79
N SER A 16 -1.47 0.94 13.61
CA SER A 16 -2.54 1.22 12.65
C SER A 16 -3.47 2.35 13.13
N LEU A 17 -3.74 2.42 14.43
CA LEU A 17 -4.48 3.54 15.04
C LEU A 17 -3.75 4.87 14.89
N LEU A 18 -2.41 4.86 15.05
CA LEU A 18 -1.58 6.04 14.84
C LEU A 18 -1.68 6.60 13.41
N MET A 19 -1.75 5.73 12.40
CA MET A 19 -1.89 6.16 11.00
C MET A 19 -3.25 6.80 10.72
N ALA A 20 -4.33 6.26 11.30
CA ALA A 20 -5.65 6.84 11.14
C ALA A 20 -5.76 8.23 11.80
N ALA A 21 -5.16 8.41 12.98
CA ALA A 21 -5.08 9.71 13.65
C ALA A 21 -4.30 10.74 12.81
N MET A 22 -3.16 10.33 12.24
CA MET A 22 -2.35 11.20 11.39
C MET A 22 -3.13 11.76 10.18
N VAL A 23 -4.06 11.01 9.61
CA VAL A 23 -4.89 11.48 8.49
C VAL A 23 -6.00 12.43 8.95
N ARG A 24 -6.57 12.20 10.14
CA ARG A 24 -7.68 13.01 10.69
C ARG A 24 -7.20 14.32 11.29
N ASP A 25 -6.08 14.28 11.99
CA ASP A 25 -5.56 15.38 12.80
C ASP A 25 -4.45 16.17 12.07
N ALA A 26 -4.23 15.89 10.78
CA ALA A 26 -3.27 16.63 9.97
C ALA A 26 -3.64 18.11 9.89
N VAL A 27 -2.68 18.99 10.21
CA VAL A 27 -2.85 20.45 10.12
C VAL A 27 -3.06 20.88 8.66
N VAL A 28 -2.37 20.21 7.72
CA VAL A 28 -2.54 20.39 6.27
C VAL A 28 -2.42 19.02 5.61
N LYS A 29 -3.28 18.76 4.63
CA LYS A 29 -3.26 17.56 3.80
C LYS A 29 -3.32 17.96 2.33
N GLU A 30 -2.38 17.44 1.55
CA GLU A 30 -2.41 17.63 0.10
C GLU A 30 -3.62 16.91 -0.52
N SER A 31 -4.13 17.48 -1.62
CA SER A 31 -5.20 16.85 -2.39
C SER A 31 -4.77 15.45 -2.84
N PRO A 32 -5.62 14.42 -2.70
CA PRO A 32 -5.33 13.10 -3.26
C PRO A 32 -5.28 13.12 -4.80
N GLN A 33 -5.83 14.15 -5.44
CA GLN A 33 -5.69 14.41 -6.87
C GLN A 33 -4.50 15.36 -7.09
N GLY A 34 -3.30 14.80 -7.16
CA GLY A 34 -2.06 15.51 -7.43
C GLY A 34 -1.11 14.73 -8.35
N PRO A 35 -0.07 15.36 -8.92
CA PRO A 35 0.85 14.73 -9.86
C PRO A 35 1.87 13.77 -9.18
N TYR A 36 1.65 13.39 -7.92
CA TYR A 36 2.62 12.70 -7.07
C TYR A 36 2.35 11.19 -6.89
N ALA A 37 1.70 10.56 -7.88
CA ALA A 37 1.52 9.12 -7.86
C ALA A 37 2.88 8.41 -7.99
N ASN A 38 3.20 7.52 -7.04
CA ASN A 38 4.38 6.67 -7.15
C ASN A 38 4.26 5.74 -8.36
N ILE A 39 5.37 5.51 -9.06
CA ILE A 39 5.42 4.71 -10.28
C ILE A 39 6.34 3.49 -10.14
N ILE A 40 5.99 2.41 -10.84
CA ILE A 40 6.90 1.27 -11.05
C ILE A 40 7.79 1.61 -12.24
N ALA A 41 9.09 1.76 -12.01
CA ALA A 41 10.05 2.03 -13.06
C ALA A 41 10.76 0.74 -13.51
N VAL A 42 10.91 0.58 -14.82
CA VAL A 42 11.74 -0.47 -15.45
C VAL A 42 12.70 0.16 -16.44
N ARG A 43 13.78 -0.54 -16.80
CA ARG A 43 14.65 -0.08 -17.90
C ARG A 43 13.85 -0.03 -19.20
N ARG A 44 14.21 0.88 -20.10
CA ARG A 44 13.52 1.04 -21.40
C ARG A 44 13.46 -0.26 -22.21
N ALA A 45 14.54 -1.06 -22.19
CA ALA A 45 14.62 -2.34 -22.87
C ALA A 45 13.69 -3.44 -22.29
N ASP A 46 13.17 -3.21 -21.07
CA ASP A 46 12.36 -4.17 -20.35
C ASP A 46 10.85 -3.85 -20.38
N LYS A 47 10.45 -2.69 -20.93
CA LYS A 47 9.07 -2.18 -20.85
C LYS A 47 8.02 -3.16 -21.39
N ASP A 48 8.37 -3.93 -22.41
CA ASP A 48 7.47 -4.87 -23.10
C ASP A 48 7.72 -6.33 -22.69
N LYS A 49 8.65 -6.59 -21.77
CA LYS A 49 8.90 -7.96 -21.33
C LYS A 49 7.68 -8.52 -20.58
N PRO A 50 7.33 -9.81 -20.76
CA PRO A 50 6.15 -10.40 -20.12
C PRO A 50 6.11 -10.24 -18.60
N TRP A 51 7.27 -10.35 -17.94
CA TRP A 51 7.37 -10.20 -16.49
C TRP A 51 7.01 -8.79 -16.01
N ALA A 52 7.29 -7.75 -16.80
CA ALA A 52 6.99 -6.37 -16.41
C ALA A 52 5.47 -6.16 -16.37
N ARG A 53 4.75 -6.72 -17.34
CA ARG A 53 3.27 -6.72 -17.34
C ARG A 53 2.70 -7.56 -16.20
N GLN A 54 3.32 -8.70 -15.89
CA GLN A 54 2.90 -9.54 -14.75
C GLN A 54 3.08 -8.82 -13.42
N LEU A 55 4.21 -8.12 -13.23
CA LEU A 55 4.47 -7.33 -12.03
C LEU A 55 3.43 -6.22 -11.85
N VAL A 56 3.13 -5.47 -12.90
CA VAL A 56 2.11 -4.40 -12.85
C VAL A 56 0.74 -4.99 -12.48
N LYS A 57 0.33 -6.09 -13.11
CA LYS A 57 -0.95 -6.76 -12.80
C LYS A 57 -1.02 -7.28 -11.36
N ALA A 58 0.08 -7.86 -10.87
CA ALA A 58 0.14 -8.36 -9.50
C ALA A 58 0.08 -7.22 -8.47
N TYR A 59 0.70 -6.08 -8.76
CA TYR A 59 0.63 -4.91 -7.88
C TYR A 59 -0.74 -4.22 -7.96
N GLN A 60 -1.31 -4.13 -9.16
CA GLN A 60 -2.61 -3.49 -9.42
C GLN A 60 -3.79 -4.46 -9.19
N SER A 61 -3.71 -5.29 -8.15
CA SER A 61 -4.74 -6.29 -7.85
C SER A 61 -5.70 -5.81 -6.75
N PRO A 62 -6.94 -6.36 -6.67
CA PRO A 62 -7.88 -6.04 -5.60
C PRO A 62 -7.32 -6.31 -4.20
N GLU A 63 -6.52 -7.37 -4.05
CA GLU A 63 -5.91 -7.76 -2.78
C GLU A 63 -4.88 -6.73 -2.30
N VAL A 64 -4.03 -6.23 -3.21
CA VAL A 64 -3.05 -5.19 -2.88
C VAL A 64 -3.77 -3.87 -2.56
N LYS A 65 -4.82 -3.53 -3.30
CA LYS A 65 -5.66 -2.36 -3.00
C LYS A 65 -6.25 -2.44 -1.60
N ALA A 66 -6.89 -3.56 -1.27
CA ALA A 66 -7.46 -3.80 0.05
C ALA A 66 -6.39 -3.78 1.14
N PHE A 67 -5.21 -4.36 0.90
CA PHE A 67 -4.09 -4.28 1.83
C PHE A 67 -3.67 -2.83 2.09
N ILE A 68 -3.53 -2.00 1.04
CA ILE A 68 -3.13 -0.59 1.19
C ILE A 68 -4.17 0.18 2.03
N GLU A 69 -5.45 0.03 1.70
CA GLU A 69 -6.54 0.73 2.39
C GLU A 69 -6.65 0.31 3.86
N THR A 70 -6.54 -0.99 4.13
CA THR A 70 -6.64 -1.53 5.49
C THR A 70 -5.42 -1.20 6.33
N LYS A 71 -4.22 -1.28 5.76
CA LYS A 71 -2.95 -1.14 6.48
C LYS A 71 -2.61 0.32 6.76
N PHE A 72 -2.80 1.20 5.78
CA PHE A 72 -2.35 2.59 5.85
C PHE A 72 -3.47 3.58 6.17
N LYS A 73 -4.74 3.14 6.22
CA LYS A 73 -5.87 3.92 6.72
C LYS A 73 -5.97 5.34 6.11
N GLY A 74 -5.68 5.45 4.81
CA GLY A 74 -5.75 6.70 4.06
C GLY A 74 -4.46 7.54 4.07
N ALA A 75 -3.39 7.10 4.74
CA ALA A 75 -2.07 7.70 4.63
C ALA A 75 -1.41 7.36 3.27
N LEU A 76 -1.79 6.24 2.66
CA LEU A 76 -1.52 5.92 1.27
C LEU A 76 -2.85 5.73 0.53
N VAL A 77 -2.91 6.27 -0.69
CA VAL A 77 -4.07 6.17 -1.58
C VAL A 77 -3.64 5.38 -2.83
N PRO A 78 -4.30 4.25 -3.14
CA PRO A 78 -4.06 3.53 -4.39
C PRO A 78 -4.32 4.41 -5.61
N ALA A 79 -3.39 4.41 -6.56
CA ALA A 79 -3.50 5.16 -7.81
C ALA A 79 -4.06 4.31 -8.98
N PHE A 80 -4.76 3.21 -8.66
CA PHE A 80 -5.31 2.23 -9.60
C PHE A 80 -6.63 1.61 -9.10
#